data_AF-A0A8K0NJN3-F1
#
_entry.id   AF-A0A8K0NJN3-F1
#
_cell.length_a   1.000
_cell.length_b   1.000
_cell.length_c   1.000
_cell.angle_alpha   90.00
_cell.angle_beta   90.00
_cell.angle_gamma   90.00
#
_symmetry.space_group_name_H-M   'P 1'
#
loop_
_entity.id
_entity.type
_entity.pdbx_description
1 polymer ?
#
loop_
_entity_poly.entity_id
_entity_poly.type
_entity_poly.pdbx_seq_one_letter_code
_entity_poly.pdbx_strand_id
1 'polypeptide(L)'
;MTTDDDDKEPPTVQQPLSCKVHPQKPPSVTLTGPAIFLPSATLLLSLRLLGPRPTELLVLLRNDYQNFLSLGPGGTPSSPHGYLQISWWRLWALGDPFTAPSPPSSSSSSARGVLLPVSPSRTPDLPYRPGPRPLVAGIAPQRQLDQHGPRRSYLALRRAMLRLAAAKPLSFGTERSCVEKHGLALFARHALRTNCQGEIVHVHDSDHSMHLCLHPADMDVVLRRGWGQRHPLARRGWLLRMPVSCDFVMIYAPRNEHELQTVYRIIEAAIWYTSEAKVSLS
;
A
#
# COMPACT_ATOMS: atom_id res chain seq x y z
N MET A 1 -35.39 63.12 -1.77
CA MET A 1 -35.24 63.36 -3.22
C MET A 1 -33.78 63.08 -3.50
N THR A 2 -33.35 61.86 -3.85
CA THR A 2 -33.81 60.85 -4.83
C THR A 2 -32.96 59.61 -4.53
N THR A 3 -33.56 58.46 -4.17
CA THR A 3 -33.74 57.23 -5.01
C THR A 3 -32.42 56.61 -5.48
N ASP A 4 -32.03 55.47 -4.90
CA ASP A 4 -32.09 54.11 -5.49
C ASP A 4 -30.69 53.77 -6.07
N ASP A 5 -30.10 52.58 -5.96
CA ASP A 5 -30.66 51.23 -5.93
C ASP A 5 -29.71 50.25 -5.21
N ASP A 6 -30.32 49.28 -4.53
CA ASP A 6 -29.71 48.13 -3.86
C ASP A 6 -29.27 47.07 -4.90
N ASP A 7 -27.97 46.98 -5.19
CA ASP A 7 -27.41 45.80 -5.88
C ASP A 7 -27.16 44.67 -4.87
N LYS A 8 -28.23 43.97 -4.52
CA LYS A 8 -28.15 42.70 -3.77
C LYS A 8 -28.43 41.53 -4.70
N GLU A 9 -27.36 41.04 -5.32
CA GLU A 9 -27.35 39.79 -6.08
C GLU A 9 -27.81 38.62 -5.17
N PRO A 10 -28.78 37.78 -5.59
CA PRO A 10 -29.23 36.64 -4.79
C PRO A 10 -28.19 35.51 -4.82
N PRO A 11 -28.02 34.73 -3.72
CA PRO A 11 -27.09 33.63 -3.71
C PRO A 11 -27.55 32.53 -4.68
N THR A 12 -26.76 32.34 -5.73
CA THR A 12 -26.91 31.29 -6.74
C THR A 12 -26.99 29.91 -6.07
N VAL A 13 -28.14 29.29 -6.24
CA VAL A 13 -28.49 27.91 -5.87
C VAL A 13 -27.38 26.97 -6.35
N GLN A 14 -26.69 26.31 -5.41
CA GLN A 14 -25.73 25.26 -5.72
C GLN A 14 -26.47 24.10 -6.40
N GLN A 15 -26.16 23.89 -7.69
CA GLN A 15 -26.61 22.73 -8.44
C GLN A 15 -26.09 21.44 -7.79
N PRO A 16 -26.89 20.36 -7.76
CA PRO A 16 -26.46 19.10 -7.16
C PRO A 16 -25.29 18.50 -7.95
N LEU A 17 -24.21 18.19 -7.23
CA LEU A 17 -23.04 17.49 -7.74
C LEU A 17 -23.47 16.21 -8.46
N SER A 18 -23.21 16.20 -9.78
CA SER A 18 -23.37 15.08 -10.68
C SER A 18 -22.83 13.77 -10.05
N CYS A 19 -23.74 12.84 -9.76
CA CYS A 19 -23.42 11.48 -9.42
C CYS A 19 -22.71 10.83 -10.62
N LYS A 20 -21.37 10.86 -10.63
CA LYS A 20 -20.58 9.95 -11.46
C LYS A 20 -20.66 8.57 -10.84
N VAL A 21 -21.77 7.88 -11.11
CA VAL A 21 -21.85 6.43 -11.03
C VAL A 21 -20.72 5.91 -11.92
N HIS A 22 -19.72 5.24 -11.33
CA HIS A 22 -18.75 4.50 -12.13
C HIS A 22 -19.55 3.48 -12.95
N PRO A 23 -19.57 3.55 -14.29
CA PRO A 23 -20.18 2.49 -15.06
C PRO A 23 -19.38 1.24 -14.74
N GLN A 24 -20.01 0.27 -14.07
CA GLN A 24 -19.50 -1.08 -14.13
C GLN A 24 -19.49 -1.42 -15.61
N LYS A 25 -18.28 -1.60 -16.16
CA LYS A 25 -18.15 -2.10 -17.53
C LYS A 25 -18.92 -3.42 -17.54
N PRO A 26 -19.99 -3.57 -18.34
CA PRO A 26 -20.74 -4.82 -18.36
C PRO A 26 -19.73 -5.95 -18.62
N PRO A 27 -19.87 -7.12 -17.97
CA PRO A 27 -19.00 -8.25 -18.25
C PRO A 27 -19.13 -8.56 -19.74
N SER A 28 -18.15 -8.13 -20.51
CA SER A 28 -18.05 -8.41 -21.93
C SER A 28 -17.55 -9.83 -22.05
N VAL A 29 -18.48 -10.79 -21.89
CA VAL A 29 -18.24 -12.17 -22.33
C VAL A 29 -18.33 -12.16 -23.85
N THR A 30 -17.33 -11.58 -24.51
CA THR A 30 -17.14 -11.72 -25.95
C THR A 30 -16.48 -13.07 -26.20
N LEU A 31 -17.24 -14.14 -26.02
CA LEU A 31 -16.97 -15.45 -26.61
C LEU A 31 -17.30 -15.38 -28.11
N THR A 32 -16.66 -14.46 -28.83
CA THR A 32 -16.80 -14.42 -30.29
C THR A 32 -15.98 -15.56 -30.88
N GLY A 33 -16.48 -16.17 -31.97
CA GLY A 33 -15.78 -17.27 -32.65
C GLY A 33 -14.28 -17.02 -32.87
N PRO A 34 -13.87 -15.85 -33.39
CA PRO A 34 -12.46 -15.51 -33.54
C PRO A 34 -11.69 -15.43 -32.22
N ALA A 35 -12.29 -14.88 -31.15
CA ALA A 35 -11.66 -14.77 -29.84
C ALA A 35 -11.42 -16.14 -29.17
N ILE A 36 -12.11 -17.19 -29.60
CA ILE A 36 -11.89 -18.57 -29.16
C ILE A 36 -10.97 -19.32 -30.13
N PHE A 37 -11.19 -19.15 -31.43
CA PHE A 37 -10.48 -19.90 -32.45
C PHE A 37 -8.99 -19.57 -32.50
N LEU A 38 -8.63 -18.28 -32.49
CA LEU A 38 -7.23 -17.83 -32.52
C LEU A 38 -6.37 -18.38 -31.37
N PRO A 39 -6.76 -18.25 -30.08
CA PRO A 39 -5.98 -18.82 -29.00
C PRO A 39 -5.98 -20.35 -29.02
N SER A 40 -7.09 -21.00 -29.39
CA SER A 40 -7.15 -22.46 -29.49
C SER A 40 -6.23 -23.00 -30.59
N ALA A 41 -6.24 -22.38 -31.78
CA ALA A 41 -5.36 -22.74 -32.89
C ALA A 41 -3.89 -22.48 -32.54
N THR A 42 -3.59 -21.38 -31.86
CA THR A 42 -2.23 -21.06 -31.40
C THR A 42 -1.73 -22.09 -30.38
N LEU A 43 -2.58 -22.49 -29.42
CA LEU A 43 -2.25 -23.51 -28.43
C LEU A 43 -2.03 -24.89 -29.10
N LEU A 44 -2.89 -25.28 -30.04
CA LEU A 44 -2.72 -26.53 -30.79
C LEU A 44 -1.45 -26.50 -31.62
N LEU A 45 -1.13 -25.38 -32.27
CA LEU A 45 0.09 -25.24 -33.05
C LEU A 45 1.34 -25.31 -32.15
N SER A 46 1.34 -24.64 -30.99
CA SER A 46 2.46 -24.71 -30.05
C SER A 46 2.67 -26.11 -29.49
N LEU A 47 1.58 -26.83 -29.16
CA LEU A 47 1.65 -28.23 -28.73
C LEU A 47 2.28 -29.13 -29.79
N ARG A 48 1.99 -28.87 -31.07
CA ARG A 48 2.51 -29.66 -32.19
C ARG A 48 3.95 -29.34 -32.54
N LEU A 49 4.36 -28.07 -32.43
CA LEU A 49 5.71 -27.62 -32.81
C LEU A 49 6.73 -27.73 -31.67
N LEU A 50 6.36 -27.33 -30.46
CA LEU A 50 7.27 -27.29 -29.31
C LEU A 50 7.08 -28.48 -28.36
N GLY A 51 5.91 -29.13 -28.38
CA GLY A 51 5.54 -30.18 -27.42
C GLY A 51 4.85 -29.65 -26.16
N PRO A 52 4.39 -30.55 -25.26
CA PRO A 52 3.52 -30.19 -24.13
C PRO A 52 4.22 -29.33 -23.07
N ARG A 53 5.38 -29.77 -22.55
CA ARG A 53 6.11 -29.07 -21.47
C ARG A 53 6.47 -27.61 -21.78
N PRO A 54 7.09 -27.28 -22.92
CA PRO A 54 7.38 -25.88 -23.25
C PRO A 54 6.11 -25.07 -23.52
N THR A 55 5.06 -25.69 -24.06
CA THR A 55 3.76 -25.02 -24.23
C THR A 55 3.14 -24.66 -22.89
N GLU A 56 3.12 -25.57 -21.92
CA GLU A 56 2.66 -25.32 -20.56
C GLU A 56 3.44 -24.18 -19.91
N LEU A 57 4.77 -24.19 -20.03
CA LEU A 57 5.63 -23.12 -19.51
C LEU A 57 5.31 -21.76 -20.15
N LEU A 58 5.11 -21.70 -21.48
CA LEU A 58 4.75 -20.47 -22.17
C LEU A 58 3.38 -19.93 -21.73
N VAL A 59 2.40 -20.80 -21.52
CA VAL A 59 1.08 -20.42 -20.99
C VAL A 59 1.22 -19.86 -19.58
N LEU A 60 2.00 -20.53 -18.71
CA LEU A 60 2.24 -20.06 -17.34
C LEU A 60 2.96 -18.70 -17.33
N LEU A 61 4.03 -18.53 -18.12
CA LEU A 61 4.75 -17.27 -18.23
C LEU A 61 3.88 -16.15 -18.79
N ARG A 62 3.05 -16.44 -19.81
CA ARG A 62 2.11 -15.46 -20.37
C ARG A 62 1.08 -15.04 -19.32
N ASN A 63 0.49 -15.98 -18.60
CA ASN A 63 -0.50 -15.70 -17.57
C ASN A 63 0.13 -14.92 -16.41
N ASP A 64 1.32 -15.31 -15.95
CA ASP A 64 2.03 -14.60 -14.87
C ASP A 64 2.45 -13.18 -15.29
N TYR A 65 2.89 -12.99 -16.53
CA TYR A 65 3.17 -11.66 -17.07
C TYR A 65 1.91 -10.79 -17.16
N GLN A 66 0.78 -11.36 -17.62
CA GLN A 66 -0.51 -10.65 -17.63
C GLN A 66 -0.98 -10.29 -16.23
N ASN A 67 -0.81 -11.19 -15.25
CA ASN A 67 -1.08 -10.92 -13.85
C ASN A 67 -0.20 -9.78 -13.33
N PHE A 68 1.10 -9.78 -13.65
CA PHE A 68 2.01 -8.69 -13.31
C PHE A 68 1.52 -7.34 -13.87
N LEU A 69 1.12 -7.30 -15.15
CA LEU A 69 0.56 -6.09 -15.75
C LEU A 69 -0.76 -5.66 -15.09
N SER A 70 -1.60 -6.61 -14.67
CA SER A 70 -2.90 -6.34 -14.04
C SER A 70 -2.81 -5.67 -12.67
N LEU A 71 -1.66 -5.80 -11.98
CA LEU A 71 -1.40 -5.11 -10.71
C LEU A 71 -1.25 -3.59 -10.89
N GLY A 72 -1.14 -3.11 -12.13
CA GLY A 72 -1.02 -1.70 -12.48
C GLY A 72 0.42 -1.16 -12.36
N PRO A 73 0.59 0.16 -12.45
CA PRO A 73 1.89 0.80 -12.31
C PRO A 73 2.37 0.75 -10.86
N GLY A 74 3.69 0.80 -10.64
CA GLY A 74 4.32 0.90 -9.31
C GLY A 74 5.80 1.26 -9.42
N GLY A 75 6.59 0.92 -8.41
CA GLY A 75 8.04 1.18 -8.41
C GLY A 75 8.82 0.52 -9.57
N THR A 76 8.37 -0.67 -10.00
CA THR A 76 8.91 -1.42 -11.14
C THR A 76 8.11 -1.10 -12.42
N PRO A 77 8.78 -0.80 -13.55
CA PRO A 77 8.09 -0.56 -14.82
C PRO A 77 7.29 -1.77 -15.31
N SER A 78 6.09 -1.53 -15.86
CA SER A 78 5.23 -2.54 -16.50
C SER A 78 5.75 -2.95 -17.89
N SER A 79 7.01 -3.37 -17.97
CA SER A 79 7.69 -3.82 -19.19
C SER A 79 8.22 -5.24 -19.04
N PRO A 80 8.58 -5.94 -20.14
CA PRO A 80 9.20 -7.27 -20.05
C PRO A 80 10.48 -7.28 -19.22
N HIS A 81 11.29 -6.22 -19.31
CA HIS A 81 12.46 -6.04 -18.46
C HIS A 81 12.08 -5.95 -16.97
N GLY A 82 11.06 -5.15 -16.64
CA GLY A 82 10.55 -5.06 -15.27
C GLY A 82 10.04 -6.41 -14.75
N TYR A 83 9.38 -7.19 -15.61
CA TYR A 83 8.95 -8.55 -15.30
C TYR A 83 10.11 -9.52 -15.01
N LEU A 84 11.19 -9.47 -15.81
CA LEU A 84 12.38 -10.28 -15.54
C LEU A 84 13.05 -9.88 -14.22
N GLN A 85 13.14 -8.57 -13.96
CA GLN A 85 13.67 -8.04 -12.71
C GLN A 85 12.87 -8.55 -11.49
N ILE A 86 11.53 -8.48 -11.53
CA ILE A 86 10.71 -9.01 -10.42
C ILE A 86 10.74 -10.52 -10.35
N SER A 87 10.84 -11.23 -11.48
CA SER A 87 10.99 -12.69 -11.48
C SER A 87 12.26 -13.12 -10.74
N TRP A 88 13.36 -12.40 -10.94
CA TRP A 88 14.59 -12.59 -10.18
C TRP A 88 14.37 -12.35 -8.68
N TRP A 89 13.75 -11.24 -8.30
CA TRP A 89 13.51 -10.91 -6.89
C TRP A 89 12.54 -11.88 -6.19
N ARG A 90 11.58 -12.45 -6.92
CA ARG A 90 10.63 -13.45 -6.38
C ARG A 90 11.34 -14.69 -5.85
N LEU A 91 12.46 -15.10 -6.44
CA LEU A 91 13.26 -16.24 -5.96
C LEU A 91 13.82 -16.02 -4.54
N TRP A 92 13.94 -14.75 -4.12
CA TRP A 92 14.52 -14.35 -2.84
C TRP A 92 13.49 -13.77 -1.88
N ALA A 93 12.21 -13.79 -2.25
CA ALA A 93 11.13 -13.27 -1.45
C ALA A 93 11.04 -14.00 -0.10
N LEU A 94 10.53 -13.29 0.91
CA LEU A 94 10.17 -13.88 2.20
C LEU A 94 9.15 -15.00 2.01
N GLY A 95 9.44 -16.17 2.60
CA GLY A 95 8.49 -17.29 2.63
C GLY A 95 7.32 -17.03 3.59
N ASP A 96 7.59 -16.37 4.72
CA ASP A 96 6.56 -15.99 5.70
C ASP A 96 6.52 -14.47 5.88
N PRO A 97 5.46 -13.79 5.40
CA PRO A 97 5.28 -12.36 5.57
C PRO A 97 4.62 -11.98 6.92
N PHE A 98 4.25 -12.93 7.78
CA PHE A 98 3.48 -12.68 9.00
C PHE A 98 4.30 -12.73 10.28
N THR A 99 5.57 -13.12 10.21
CA THR A 99 6.50 -13.11 11.35
C THR A 99 7.43 -11.90 11.30
N ALA A 100 7.45 -11.12 12.38
CA ALA A 100 8.34 -9.96 12.52
C ALA A 100 9.82 -10.38 12.63
N PRO A 101 10.78 -9.55 12.17
CA PRO A 101 12.20 -9.84 12.36
C PRO A 101 12.58 -9.73 13.85
N SER A 102 13.54 -10.53 14.30
CA SER A 102 14.07 -10.41 15.66
C SER A 102 14.73 -9.04 15.86
N PRO A 103 14.51 -8.37 17.01
CA PRO A 103 15.17 -7.12 17.32
C PRO A 103 16.70 -7.31 17.38
N PRO A 104 17.50 -6.31 16.96
CA PRO A 104 18.95 -6.41 17.06
C PRO A 104 19.38 -6.52 18.53
N SER A 105 20.33 -7.42 18.81
CA SER A 105 20.83 -7.75 20.15
C SER A 105 21.57 -6.59 20.85
N SER A 106 21.94 -5.52 20.13
CA SER A 106 22.79 -4.43 20.62
C SER A 106 22.11 -3.06 20.67
N SER A 107 20.78 -2.94 20.55
CA SER A 107 20.12 -1.63 20.63
C SER A 107 19.98 -1.14 22.08
N SER A 108 21.07 -0.65 22.66
CA SER A 108 21.00 0.28 23.78
C SER A 108 20.54 1.64 23.25
N SER A 109 19.30 2.04 23.56
CA SER A 109 18.66 3.34 23.22
C SER A 109 18.27 3.52 21.72
N SER A 110 17.14 4.11 21.30
CA SER A 110 16.38 5.21 21.91
C SER A 110 14.88 5.30 21.55
N ALA A 111 14.25 4.31 20.90
CA ALA A 111 12.79 4.34 20.70
C ALA A 111 12.19 2.95 20.90
N ARG A 112 11.75 2.65 22.13
CA ARG A 112 10.82 1.53 22.35
C ARG A 112 9.61 1.70 21.41
N GLY A 113 9.14 0.58 20.87
CA GLY A 113 7.88 0.56 20.13
C GLY A 113 6.76 1.17 20.99
N VAL A 114 5.90 1.96 20.36
CA VAL A 114 4.84 2.74 21.03
C VAL A 114 3.48 2.07 20.99
N LEU A 115 3.34 0.99 20.22
CA LEU A 115 2.14 0.16 20.20
C LEU A 115 2.15 -0.91 21.29
N LEU A 116 3.29 -1.13 21.95
CA LEU A 116 3.37 -1.99 23.12
C LEU A 116 2.69 -1.33 24.34
N PRO A 117 1.98 -2.10 25.18
CA PRO A 117 1.48 -1.58 26.44
C PRO A 117 2.65 -1.17 27.34
N VAL A 118 2.75 0.12 27.65
CA VAL A 118 3.74 0.66 28.61
C VAL A 118 3.35 0.32 30.05
N SER A 119 2.09 -0.08 30.27
CA SER A 119 1.52 -0.55 31.53
C SER A 119 0.13 -1.15 31.24
N PRO A 120 -0.37 -2.15 32.01
CA PRO A 120 -1.71 -2.73 31.81
C PRO A 120 -2.90 -1.75 31.85
N SER A 121 -2.67 -0.46 32.14
CA SER A 121 -3.73 0.52 32.42
C SER A 121 -3.73 1.81 31.59
N ARG A 122 -2.85 2.02 30.59
CA ARG A 122 -2.75 3.37 29.97
C ARG A 122 -2.72 3.47 28.45
N THR A 123 -2.56 2.39 27.71
CA THR A 123 -2.80 2.37 26.26
C THR A 123 -3.59 1.12 25.90
N PRO A 124 -4.78 1.23 25.27
CA PRO A 124 -5.47 0.05 24.81
C PRO A 124 -4.58 -0.63 23.77
N ASP A 125 -4.34 -1.93 23.93
CA ASP A 125 -3.72 -2.77 22.91
C ASP A 125 -4.31 -2.45 21.53
N LEU A 126 -3.48 -2.51 20.49
CA LEU A 126 -4.00 -2.45 19.12
C LEU A 126 -5.07 -3.57 18.98
N PRO A 127 -6.32 -3.24 18.66
CA PRO A 127 -7.40 -4.23 18.64
C PRO A 127 -7.13 -5.30 17.58
N TYR A 128 -7.72 -6.48 17.69
CA TYR A 128 -7.69 -7.45 16.59
C TYR A 128 -8.50 -6.92 15.41
N ARG A 129 -7.96 -7.01 14.19
CA ARG A 129 -8.70 -6.71 12.97
C ARG A 129 -9.75 -7.81 12.75
N PRO A 130 -11.06 -7.48 12.68
CA PRO A 130 -12.09 -8.51 12.53
C PRO A 130 -12.04 -9.23 11.17
N GLY A 131 -12.24 -10.55 11.17
CA GLY A 131 -12.33 -11.37 9.96
C GLY A 131 -10.97 -11.77 9.37
N PRO A 132 -10.97 -12.43 8.20
CA PRO A 132 -9.76 -12.92 7.57
C PRO A 132 -8.88 -11.77 7.06
N ARG A 133 -7.58 -12.06 6.90
CA ARG A 133 -6.66 -11.12 6.24
C ARG A 133 -7.06 -10.92 4.78
N PRO A 134 -6.82 -9.73 4.21
CA PRO A 134 -7.00 -9.51 2.78
C PRO A 134 -6.05 -10.37 1.95
N LEU A 135 -6.50 -10.72 0.76
CA LEU A 135 -5.68 -11.30 -0.29
C LEU A 135 -4.72 -10.24 -0.83
N VAL A 136 -3.45 -10.58 -0.88
CA VAL A 136 -2.39 -9.70 -1.39
C VAL A 136 -1.59 -10.43 -2.46
N ALA A 137 -1.32 -9.75 -3.56
CA ALA A 137 -0.55 -10.28 -4.67
C ALA A 137 0.57 -9.32 -5.11
N GLY A 138 1.56 -9.90 -5.78
CA GLY A 138 2.71 -9.16 -6.27
C GLY A 138 3.79 -8.91 -5.21
N ILE A 139 4.95 -8.46 -5.70
CA ILE A 139 6.09 -8.07 -4.87
C ILE A 139 6.54 -6.62 -5.12
N ALA A 140 6.32 -6.10 -6.33
CA ALA A 140 6.63 -4.75 -6.76
C ALA A 140 6.04 -4.57 -8.18
N PRO A 141 4.83 -4.01 -8.34
CA PRO A 141 3.94 -3.54 -7.26
C PRO A 141 3.40 -4.69 -6.39
N GLN A 142 3.11 -4.38 -5.13
CA GLN A 142 2.35 -5.23 -4.20
C GLN A 142 0.95 -4.63 -4.04
N ARG A 143 -0.10 -5.46 -4.13
CA ARG A 143 -1.49 -5.01 -4.14
C ARG A 143 -2.39 -5.82 -3.23
N GLN A 144 -3.28 -5.13 -2.52
CA GLN A 144 -4.42 -5.73 -1.86
C GLN A 144 -5.52 -5.94 -2.92
N LEU A 145 -6.08 -7.16 -2.99
CA LEU A 145 -7.01 -7.57 -4.03
C LEU A 145 -8.48 -7.56 -3.59
N ASP A 146 -8.72 -7.60 -2.28
CA ASP A 146 -10.06 -7.67 -1.70
C ASP A 146 -10.17 -6.82 -0.41
N GLN A 147 -11.36 -6.76 0.18
CA GLN A 147 -11.63 -5.98 1.40
C GLN A 147 -11.23 -4.50 1.30
N HIS A 148 -11.40 -3.89 0.12
CA HIS A 148 -11.05 -2.49 -0.11
C HIS A 148 -11.91 -1.60 0.79
N GLY A 149 -11.27 -0.62 1.42
CA GLY A 149 -11.97 0.39 2.21
C GLY A 149 -12.76 1.37 1.34
N PRO A 150 -13.84 1.98 1.87
CA PRO A 150 -14.60 2.97 1.12
C PRO A 150 -13.71 4.19 0.84
N ARG A 151 -13.92 4.82 -0.32
CA ARG A 151 -13.13 6.00 -0.76
C ARG A 151 -13.07 7.12 0.28
N ARG A 152 -14.09 7.27 1.12
CA ARG A 152 -14.10 8.25 2.23
C ARG A 152 -12.97 8.03 3.24
N SER A 153 -12.66 6.78 3.59
CA SER A 153 -11.58 6.46 4.55
C SER A 153 -10.22 6.78 3.95
N TYR A 154 -10.01 6.45 2.67
CA TYR A 154 -8.81 6.82 1.92
C TYR A 154 -8.63 8.35 1.83
N LEU A 155 -9.70 9.09 1.53
CA LEU A 155 -9.63 10.55 1.48
C LEU A 155 -9.38 11.18 2.86
N ALA A 156 -9.98 10.62 3.92
CA ALA A 156 -9.74 11.07 5.28
C ALA A 156 -8.27 10.85 5.69
N LEU A 157 -7.72 9.67 5.38
CA LEU A 157 -6.31 9.34 5.60
C LEU A 157 -5.37 10.35 4.91
N ARG A 158 -5.59 10.60 3.62
CA ARG A 158 -4.79 11.56 2.85
C ARG A 158 -4.89 12.97 3.41
N ARG A 159 -6.09 13.41 3.82
CA ARG A 159 -6.29 14.72 4.45
C ARG A 159 -5.57 14.82 5.79
N ALA A 160 -5.58 13.76 6.61
CA ALA A 160 -4.86 13.74 7.88
C ALA A 160 -3.34 13.92 7.66
N MET A 161 -2.75 13.22 6.69
CA MET A 161 -1.35 13.39 6.31
C MET A 161 -1.03 14.81 5.84
N LEU A 162 -1.87 15.38 4.96
CA LEU A 162 -1.70 16.75 4.47
C LEU A 162 -1.81 17.78 5.60
N ARG A 163 -2.79 17.62 6.49
CA ARG A 163 -2.96 18.50 7.66
C ARG A 163 -1.77 18.43 8.60
N LEU A 164 -1.23 17.23 8.87
CA LEU A 164 -0.06 17.08 9.72
C LEU A 164 1.15 17.80 9.13
N ALA A 165 1.40 17.64 7.83
CA ALA A 165 2.48 18.34 7.14
C ALA A 165 2.29 19.86 7.14
N ALA A 166 1.05 20.35 6.95
CA ALA A 166 0.75 21.77 7.01
C ALA A 166 0.88 22.35 8.43
N ALA A 167 0.50 21.59 9.46
CA ALA A 167 0.58 22.01 10.86
C ALA A 167 2.02 22.01 11.40
N LYS A 168 2.89 21.14 10.87
CA LYS A 168 4.30 20.99 11.30
C LYS A 168 5.25 20.98 10.09
N PRO A 169 5.31 22.08 9.30
CA PRO A 169 6.02 22.11 8.02
C PRO A 169 7.53 22.00 8.15
N LEU A 170 8.10 22.32 9.32
CA LEU A 170 9.52 22.15 9.61
C LEU A 170 9.90 20.69 9.91
N SER A 171 8.94 19.86 10.31
CA SER A 171 9.20 18.46 10.66
C SER A 171 8.76 17.50 9.56
N PHE A 172 7.68 17.83 8.83
CA PHE A 172 7.06 16.94 7.87
C PHE A 172 6.79 17.63 6.52
N GLY A 173 6.66 16.80 5.49
CA GLY A 173 6.23 17.21 4.15
C GLY A 173 5.43 16.09 3.48
N THR A 174 4.67 16.42 2.45
CA THR A 174 3.99 15.42 1.61
C THR A 174 4.42 15.55 0.16
N GLU A 175 4.71 14.42 -0.48
CA GLU A 175 5.12 14.36 -1.88
C GLU A 175 4.66 13.05 -2.52
N ARG A 176 5.04 12.79 -3.76
CA ARG A 176 4.85 11.51 -4.43
C ARG A 176 5.80 10.47 -3.82
N SER A 177 5.33 9.25 -3.57
CA SER A 177 6.20 8.20 -3.02
C SER A 177 7.42 7.95 -3.91
N CYS A 178 8.58 7.76 -3.28
CA CYS A 178 9.82 7.41 -3.97
C CYS A 178 9.95 5.90 -4.22
N VAL A 179 9.36 5.07 -3.34
CA VAL A 179 9.33 3.61 -3.49
C VAL A 179 8.34 3.21 -4.57
N GLU A 180 7.10 3.67 -4.42
CA GLU A 180 6.02 3.29 -5.33
C GLU A 180 6.00 4.12 -6.61
N LYS A 181 6.69 5.27 -6.59
CA LYS A 181 6.66 6.27 -7.67
C LYS A 181 5.24 6.71 -7.99
N HIS A 182 4.26 6.52 -7.11
CA HIS A 182 2.85 6.90 -7.27
C HIS A 182 2.25 7.10 -5.87
N GLY A 183 1.05 7.68 -5.78
CA GLY A 183 0.36 7.89 -4.50
C GLY A 183 0.94 9.02 -3.64
N LEU A 184 0.16 9.42 -2.65
CA LEU A 184 0.56 10.41 -1.65
C LEU A 184 1.45 9.74 -0.59
N ALA A 185 2.60 10.33 -0.31
CA ALA A 185 3.50 9.94 0.75
C ALA A 185 3.72 11.07 1.77
N LEU A 186 3.95 10.69 3.02
CA LEU A 186 4.36 11.57 4.11
C LEU A 186 5.84 11.34 4.39
N PHE A 187 6.60 12.42 4.49
CA PHE A 187 8.04 12.42 4.70
C PHE A 187 8.41 13.16 6.00
N ALA A 188 9.42 12.66 6.70
CA ALA A 188 10.11 13.38 7.77
C ALA A 188 11.27 14.17 7.18
N ARG A 189 11.38 15.47 7.52
CA ARG A 189 12.50 16.32 7.09
C ARG A 189 13.81 15.99 7.80
N HIS A 190 13.70 15.54 9.05
CA HIS A 190 14.83 15.13 9.90
C HIS A 190 14.60 13.69 10.35
N ALA A 191 14.74 12.76 9.41
CA ALA A 191 14.54 11.34 9.68
C ALA A 191 15.80 10.73 10.31
N LEU A 192 15.64 10.12 11.49
CA LEU A 192 16.71 9.41 12.21
C LEU A 192 16.92 8.00 11.65
N ARG A 193 15.85 7.40 11.12
CA ARG A 193 15.83 6.10 10.47
C ARG A 193 15.15 6.29 9.13
N THR A 194 15.80 5.96 8.03
CA THR A 194 15.24 6.27 6.70
C THR A 194 15.11 5.03 5.85
N ASN A 195 13.91 4.86 5.30
CA ASN A 195 13.76 4.28 3.98
C ASN A 195 13.58 5.43 3.00
N CYS A 196 14.30 5.37 1.89
CA CYS A 196 14.18 6.27 0.75
C CYS A 196 13.92 7.76 1.13
N GLN A 197 14.97 8.44 1.62
CA GLN A 197 14.95 9.89 1.88
C GLN A 197 13.93 10.37 2.94
N GLY A 198 13.60 9.52 3.92
CA GLY A 198 12.74 9.89 5.05
C GLY A 198 11.25 9.68 4.80
N GLU A 199 10.90 8.84 3.83
CA GLU A 199 9.51 8.43 3.61
C GLU A 199 9.01 7.62 4.83
N ILE A 200 7.95 8.12 5.47
CA ILE A 200 7.33 7.48 6.63
C ILE A 200 6.28 6.48 6.18
N VAL A 201 5.36 6.94 5.33
CA VAL A 201 4.23 6.15 4.82
C VAL A 201 3.84 6.65 3.44
N HIS A 202 3.48 5.74 2.54
CA HIS A 202 2.78 6.07 1.30
C HIS A 202 1.52 5.24 1.13
N VAL A 203 0.49 5.87 0.56
CA VAL A 203 -0.82 5.24 0.35
C VAL A 203 -1.02 4.97 -1.14
N HIS A 204 -1.43 3.75 -1.47
CA HIS A 204 -1.77 3.36 -2.84
C HIS A 204 -3.10 3.99 -3.27
N ASP A 205 -3.12 4.57 -4.47
CA ASP A 205 -4.34 5.14 -5.04
C ASP A 205 -5.32 4.07 -5.55
N SER A 206 -4.82 2.87 -5.86
CA SER A 206 -5.60 1.77 -6.47
C SER A 206 -6.39 0.95 -5.46
N ASP A 207 -5.77 0.54 -4.36
CA ASP A 207 -6.34 -0.37 -3.37
C ASP A 207 -6.46 0.23 -1.96
N HIS A 208 -5.96 1.46 -1.76
CA HIS A 208 -5.98 2.21 -0.51
C HIS A 208 -5.19 1.56 0.65
N SER A 209 -4.44 0.49 0.37
CA SER A 209 -3.42 -0.01 1.30
C SER A 209 -2.23 0.93 1.33
N MET A 210 -1.30 0.70 2.24
CA MET A 210 -0.15 1.58 2.42
C MET A 210 1.08 0.80 2.84
N HIS A 211 2.26 1.35 2.54
CA HIS A 211 3.50 0.85 3.09
C HIS A 211 4.15 1.86 4.02
N LEU A 212 4.77 1.35 5.08
CA LEU A 212 5.49 2.14 6.07
C LEU A 212 6.56 1.28 6.77
N CYS A 213 7.38 1.92 7.60
CA CYS A 213 8.37 1.24 8.44
C CYS A 213 7.95 1.28 9.90
N LEU A 214 8.08 0.15 10.59
CA LEU A 214 7.80 0.06 12.03
C LEU A 214 9.00 -0.46 12.79
N HIS A 215 9.11 -0.07 14.06
CA HIS A 215 9.97 -0.76 15.00
C HIS A 215 9.59 -2.25 15.04
N PRO A 216 10.55 -3.20 15.11
CA PRO A 216 10.25 -4.64 15.08
C PRO A 216 9.19 -5.10 16.09
N ALA A 217 9.17 -4.49 17.28
CA ALA A 217 8.17 -4.79 18.30
C ALA A 217 6.76 -4.26 17.98
N ASP A 218 6.64 -3.10 17.33
CA ASP A 218 5.34 -2.57 16.87
C ASP A 218 4.85 -3.36 15.66
N MET A 219 5.77 -3.75 14.78
CA MET A 219 5.48 -4.65 13.66
C MET A 219 4.91 -5.97 14.16
N ASP A 220 5.53 -6.59 15.16
CA ASP A 220 5.02 -7.84 15.74
C ASP A 220 3.57 -7.70 16.24
N VAL A 221 3.24 -6.61 16.92
CA VAL A 221 1.85 -6.32 17.34
C VAL A 221 0.93 -6.18 16.12
N VAL A 222 1.31 -5.36 15.14
CA VAL A 222 0.52 -5.13 13.92
C VAL A 222 0.26 -6.43 13.15
N LEU A 223 1.29 -7.26 12.99
CA LEU A 223 1.20 -8.55 12.31
C LEU A 223 0.31 -9.48 13.11
N ARG A 224 0.56 -9.72 14.40
CA ARG A 224 -0.25 -10.64 15.24
C ARG A 224 -1.71 -10.22 15.34
N ARG A 225 -2.00 -8.92 15.32
CA ARG A 225 -3.37 -8.37 15.41
C ARG A 225 -4.10 -8.32 14.06
N GLY A 226 -3.45 -8.70 12.96
CA GLY A 226 -4.11 -8.85 11.66
C GLY A 226 -4.16 -7.59 10.78
N TRP A 227 -3.38 -6.56 11.10
CA TRP A 227 -3.46 -5.25 10.42
C TRP A 227 -2.58 -5.11 9.18
N GLY A 228 -1.62 -6.01 8.99
CA GLY A 228 -0.72 -5.95 7.87
C GLY A 228 0.08 -7.24 7.65
N GLN A 229 0.98 -7.16 6.68
CA GLN A 229 1.95 -8.20 6.34
C GLN A 229 3.25 -7.56 5.88
N ARG A 230 4.38 -8.22 6.11
CA ARG A 230 5.69 -7.72 5.66
C ARG A 230 5.73 -7.68 4.14
N HIS A 231 6.51 -6.72 3.62
CA HIS A 231 6.78 -6.66 2.20
C HIS A 231 7.61 -7.91 1.80
N PRO A 232 7.31 -8.62 0.71
CA PRO A 232 8.04 -9.84 0.32
C PRO A 232 9.55 -9.64 0.16
N LEU A 233 9.95 -8.42 -0.23
CA LEU A 233 11.35 -8.02 -0.35
C LEU A 233 11.99 -7.52 0.94
N ALA A 234 11.27 -7.44 2.06
CA ALA A 234 11.80 -7.03 3.37
C ALA A 234 12.60 -8.14 4.07
N ARG A 235 13.34 -8.94 3.29
CA ARG A 235 14.16 -10.05 3.81
C ARG A 235 15.48 -9.52 4.34
N ARG A 236 15.85 -9.96 5.54
CA ARG A 236 17.23 -9.84 6.04
C ARG A 236 18.03 -11.00 5.49
N GLY A 237 19.06 -10.72 4.69
CA GLY A 237 19.90 -11.73 4.07
C GLY A 237 21.36 -11.30 4.08
N TRP A 238 22.27 -12.25 4.30
CA TRP A 238 23.71 -12.01 4.21
C TRP A 238 24.22 -12.08 2.76
N LEU A 239 23.52 -12.85 1.90
CA LEU A 239 23.95 -13.12 0.53
C LEU A 239 23.54 -12.03 -0.47
N LEU A 240 22.38 -11.40 -0.27
CA LEU A 240 21.84 -10.43 -1.21
C LEU A 240 21.23 -9.25 -0.46
N ARG A 241 21.66 -8.04 -0.82
CA ARG A 241 21.09 -6.79 -0.29
C ARG A 241 19.73 -6.55 -0.95
N MET A 242 18.67 -6.59 -0.14
CA MET A 242 17.31 -6.35 -0.61
C MET A 242 17.05 -4.87 -0.91
N PRO A 243 16.12 -4.55 -1.83
CA PRO A 243 15.82 -3.17 -2.22
C PRO A 243 15.03 -2.39 -1.16
N VAL A 244 14.42 -3.06 -0.18
CA VAL A 244 13.65 -2.44 0.91
C VAL A 244 14.19 -2.90 2.26
N SER A 245 14.00 -2.08 3.31
CA SER A 245 14.40 -2.46 4.67
C SER A 245 13.61 -3.66 5.19
N CYS A 246 14.20 -4.39 6.13
CA CYS A 246 13.53 -5.48 6.84
C CYS A 246 12.32 -5.03 7.66
N ASP A 247 12.26 -3.73 7.97
CA ASP A 247 11.21 -3.10 8.78
C ASP A 247 10.00 -2.66 7.93
N PHE A 248 10.03 -2.95 6.63
CA PHE A 248 9.03 -2.49 5.68
C PHE A 248 7.81 -3.42 5.65
N VAL A 249 6.64 -2.83 5.93
CA VAL A 249 5.38 -3.56 6.08
C VAL A 249 4.29 -2.92 5.23
N MET A 250 3.37 -3.74 4.74
CA MET A 250 2.12 -3.33 4.13
C MET A 250 1.02 -3.32 5.19
N ILE A 251 0.33 -2.20 5.36
CA ILE A 251 -0.86 -2.08 6.20
C ILE A 251 -2.09 -2.09 5.29
N TYR A 252 -3.09 -2.88 5.69
CA TYR A 252 -4.30 -3.07 4.91
C TYR A 252 -5.19 -1.81 4.90
N ALA A 253 -5.96 -1.64 3.82
CA ALA A 253 -6.88 -0.53 3.68
C ALA A 253 -7.95 -0.54 4.81
N PRO A 254 -8.23 0.62 5.46
CA PRO A 254 -9.25 0.70 6.51
C PRO A 254 -10.67 0.61 5.93
N ARG A 255 -11.46 -0.35 6.41
CA ARG A 255 -12.82 -0.64 5.91
C ARG A 255 -13.90 0.30 6.44
N ASN A 256 -13.66 0.93 7.59
CA ASN A 256 -14.60 1.82 8.26
C ASN A 256 -13.86 2.83 9.15
N GLU A 257 -14.60 3.67 9.86
CA GLU A 257 -14.02 4.72 10.71
C GLU A 257 -13.21 4.14 11.88
N HIS A 258 -13.67 3.05 12.49
CA HIS A 258 -12.94 2.40 13.59
C HIS A 258 -11.57 1.84 13.14
N GLU A 259 -11.54 1.25 11.95
CA GLU A 259 -10.28 0.81 11.34
C GLU A 259 -9.38 1.98 10.95
N LEU A 260 -9.95 3.09 10.48
CA LEU A 260 -9.20 4.29 10.16
C LEU A 260 -8.48 4.86 11.39
N GLN A 261 -9.16 4.93 12.53
CA GLN A 261 -8.54 5.34 13.80
C GLN A 261 -7.42 4.38 14.23
N THR A 262 -7.58 3.09 13.98
CA THR A 262 -6.53 2.10 14.26
C THR A 262 -5.33 2.29 13.34
N VAL A 263 -5.56 2.54 12.05
CA VAL A 263 -4.52 2.84 11.06
C VAL A 263 -3.79 4.14 11.41
N TYR A 264 -4.46 5.18 11.92
CA TYR A 264 -3.81 6.39 12.43
C TYR A 264 -2.79 6.09 13.52
N ARG A 265 -3.16 5.27 14.51
CA ARG A 265 -2.22 4.83 15.56
C ARG A 265 -1.00 4.09 15.00
N ILE A 266 -1.18 3.29 13.97
CA ILE A 266 -0.07 2.58 13.30
C ILE A 266 0.84 3.59 12.57
N ILE A 267 0.28 4.59 11.89
CA ILE A 267 1.07 5.64 11.23
C ILE A 267 1.80 6.50 12.26
N GLU A 268 1.18 6.85 13.38
CA GLU A 268 1.83 7.55 14.48
C GLU A 268 3.03 6.77 15.03
N ALA A 269 2.92 5.44 15.12
CA ALA A 269 4.04 4.57 15.48
C ALA A 269 5.15 4.58 14.42
N ALA A 270 4.79 4.62 13.13
CA ALA A 270 5.76 4.76 12.05
C ALA A 270 6.49 6.12 12.09
N ILE A 271 5.77 7.19 12.41
CA ILE A 271 6.33 8.54 12.61
C ILE A 271 7.31 8.53 13.77
N TRP A 272 6.91 7.97 14.92
CA TRP A 272 7.79 7.82 16.07
C TRP A 272 9.04 7.01 15.73
N TYR A 273 8.90 5.91 14.99
CA TYR A 273 10.04 5.10 14.58
C TYR A 273 10.99 5.87 13.63
N THR A 274 10.45 6.70 12.75
CA THR A 274 11.23 7.40 11.72
C THR A 274 11.94 8.64 12.29
N SER A 275 11.29 9.41 13.15
CA SER A 275 11.77 10.73 13.59
C SER A 275 11.67 11.00 15.09
N GLU A 276 11.21 10.03 15.90
CA GLU A 276 11.00 10.17 17.35
C GLU A 276 10.08 11.35 17.73
N ALA A 277 9.22 11.76 16.79
CA ALA A 277 8.22 12.79 16.99
C ALA A 277 6.90 12.18 17.46
N LYS A 278 6.32 12.75 18.53
CA LYS A 278 4.95 12.42 18.97
C LYS A 278 3.94 13.30 18.24
N VAL A 279 2.97 12.66 17.60
CA VAL A 279 1.91 13.33 16.83
C VAL A 279 0.58 12.60 17.05
N SER A 280 -0.51 13.28 16.68
CA SER A 280 -1.86 12.74 16.66
C SER A 280 -2.47 13.02 15.29
N LEU A 281 -2.98 11.99 14.62
CA LEU A 281 -3.63 12.08 13.31
C LEU A 281 -5.16 12.12 13.38
N SER A 282 -5.74 11.70 14.52
CA SER A 282 -7.17 11.81 14.83
C SER A 282 -7.60 13.24 15.10
#